data_AF-A0A9P0M966-F1
#
_entry.id   AF-A0A9P0M966-F1
#
_cell.length_a   1.000
_cell.length_b   1.000
_cell.length_c   1.000
_cell.angle_alpha   90.00
_cell.angle_beta   90.00
_cell.angle_gamma   90.00
#
_symmetry.space_group_name_H-M   'P 1'
#
loop_
_entity.id
_entity.type
_entity.pdbx_description
1 polymer ?
#
loop_
_entity_poly.entity_id
_entity_poly.type
_entity_poly.pdbx_seq_one_letter_code
_entity_poly.pdbx_strand_id
1 'polypeptide(L)'
;MKVLCQLVKLEIFLHLPYCGMKASADDTKKILLAFNAFLLHHRDVRNITLWLDNCSSQNKNWALFSFLVYIVNSTSISAETIHLNYFEPGHTFMSADSFHHQVEESLKRQVKTYDFADFEKAVQSSNKGNVQIKSMKLNDFQLWKSLHSVSKIKKQDPSFTMSKITELMVKRTEFVMYYKRNFEEEWKKLDFLLKKTYW
;
A
#
# COMPACT_ATOMS: atom_id res chain seq x y z
N MET A 1 18.64 5.96 21.33
CA MET A 1 18.41 4.96 20.27
C MET A 1 16.91 4.81 20.07
N LYS A 2 16.29 5.67 19.26
CA LYS A 2 14.84 5.62 19.00
C LYS A 2 14.60 4.53 17.96
N VAL A 3 14.15 3.35 18.41
CA VAL A 3 13.53 2.38 17.52
C VAL A 3 12.29 3.08 16.96
N LEU A 4 12.39 3.57 15.73
CA LEU A 4 11.30 4.22 15.03
C LEU A 4 10.32 3.11 14.59
N CYS A 5 9.60 2.53 15.55
CA CYS A 5 8.39 1.76 15.27
C CYS A 5 7.31 2.79 14.90
N GLN A 6 7.49 3.45 13.76
CA GLN A 6 6.39 4.16 13.14
C GLN A 6 5.43 3.06 12.69
N LEU A 7 4.41 2.83 13.51
CA LEU A 7 3.07 2.51 13.03
C LEU A 7 2.73 3.64 12.05
N VAL A 8 3.22 3.52 10.82
CA VAL A 8 2.79 4.38 9.76
C VAL A 8 1.35 3.95 9.52
N LYS A 9 0.43 4.69 10.14
CA LYS A 9 -0.94 4.81 9.66
C LYS A 9 -0.84 5.33 8.23
N LEU A 10 -0.69 4.41 7.30
CA LEU A 10 -0.93 4.66 5.89
C LEU A 10 -2.43 4.76 5.72
N GLU A 11 -3.00 5.84 6.23
CA GLU A 11 -4.35 6.23 5.86
C GLU A 11 -4.24 6.88 4.49
N ILE A 12 -4.05 6.02 3.49
CA ILE A 12 -4.25 6.37 2.10
C ILE A 12 -5.74 6.73 2.00
N PHE A 13 -6.05 8.02 2.04
CA PHE A 13 -7.39 8.54 1.79
C PHE A 13 -7.67 8.38 0.30
N LEU A 14 -7.96 7.16 -0.13
CA LEU A 14 -8.64 6.88 -1.38
C LEU A 14 -10.10 6.70 -1.02
N HIS A 15 -10.90 7.73 -1.30
CA HIS A 15 -12.35 7.59 -1.35
C HIS A 15 -12.68 6.58 -2.45
N LEU A 16 -12.68 5.29 -2.12
CA LEU A 16 -13.10 4.19 -2.98
C LEU A 16 -14.18 3.40 -2.22
N PRO A 17 -15.46 3.66 -2.51
CA PRO A 17 -16.56 3.00 -1.84
C PRO A 17 -16.79 1.62 -2.46
N TYR A 18 -15.86 0.67 -2.31
CA TYR A 18 -16.02 -0.65 -2.97
C TYR A 18 -15.44 -1.80 -2.14
N CYS A 19 -15.92 -1.95 -0.90
CA CYS A 19 -15.88 -3.24 -0.22
C CYS A 19 -16.86 -4.20 -0.95
N GLY A 20 -16.34 -5.13 -1.75
CA GLY A 20 -17.14 -6.22 -2.35
C GLY A 20 -17.20 -6.31 -3.87
N MET A 21 -16.61 -5.37 -4.63
CA MET A 21 -16.51 -5.47 -6.10
C MET A 21 -15.08 -5.74 -6.56
N LYS A 22 -14.92 -6.42 -7.71
CA LYS A 22 -13.60 -6.54 -8.37
C LYS A 22 -13.06 -5.12 -8.59
N ALA A 23 -11.89 -4.82 -8.02
CA ALA A 23 -11.24 -3.53 -8.23
C ALA A 23 -11.07 -3.29 -9.74
N SER A 24 -11.53 -2.14 -10.21
CA SER A 24 -11.33 -1.75 -11.59
C SER A 24 -9.84 -1.49 -11.84
N ALA A 25 -9.41 -1.50 -13.10
CA ALA A 25 -8.03 -1.17 -13.45
C ALA A 25 -7.61 0.24 -12.96
N ASP A 26 -8.57 1.14 -12.74
CA ASP A 26 -8.31 2.49 -12.22
C ASP A 26 -8.10 2.53 -10.70
N ASP A 27 -8.72 1.62 -9.95
CA ASP A 27 -8.56 1.54 -8.49
C ASP A 27 -7.16 1.05 -8.11
N THR A 28 -6.64 0.08 -8.87
CA THR A 28 -5.26 -0.41 -8.69
C THR A 28 -4.23 0.69 -8.92
N LYS A 29 -4.46 1.57 -9.92
CA LYS A 29 -3.57 2.71 -10.20
C LYS A 29 -3.54 3.67 -9.02
N LYS A 30 -4.70 4.07 -8.50
CA LYS A 30 -4.81 4.99 -7.37
C LYS A 30 -4.05 4.50 -6.14
N ILE A 31 -4.15 3.21 -5.82
CA ILE A 31 -3.44 2.59 -4.69
C ILE A 31 -1.92 2.67 -4.90
N LEU A 32 -1.43 2.23 -6.06
CA LEU A 32 -0.01 2.29 -6.39
C LEU A 32 0.57 3.71 -6.27
N LEU A 33 -0.19 4.71 -6.72
CA LEU A 33 0.20 6.11 -6.62
C LEU A 33 0.34 6.56 -5.18
N ALA A 34 -0.59 6.19 -4.32
CA ALA A 34 -0.53 6.52 -2.91
C ALA A 34 0.65 5.82 -2.21
N PHE A 35 0.93 4.55 -2.53
CA PHE A 35 2.15 3.87 -2.06
C PHE A 35 3.41 4.59 -2.55
N ASN A 36 3.48 4.98 -3.82
CA ASN A 36 4.63 5.69 -4.37
C ASN A 36 4.86 7.04 -3.70
N ALA A 37 3.80 7.86 -3.59
CA ALA A 37 3.85 9.17 -2.94
C ALA A 37 4.30 9.04 -1.47
N PHE A 38 3.80 8.03 -0.77
CA PHE A 38 4.20 7.74 0.58
C PHE A 38 5.68 7.35 0.69
N LEU A 39 6.13 6.37 -0.10
CA LEU A 39 7.50 5.87 -0.05
C LEU A 39 8.51 6.97 -0.40
N LEU A 40 8.17 7.84 -1.36
CA LEU A 40 8.99 9.01 -1.71
C LEU A 40 8.97 10.07 -0.61
N HIS A 41 7.85 10.24 0.10
CA HIS A 41 7.79 11.14 1.25
C HIS A 41 8.68 10.65 2.40
N HIS A 42 8.77 9.33 2.58
CA HIS A 42 9.64 8.67 3.57
C HIS A 42 10.92 8.09 2.95
N ARG A 43 11.47 8.76 1.93
CA ARG A 43 12.60 8.25 1.12
C ARG A 43 13.81 7.81 1.92
N ASP A 44 14.11 8.43 3.05
CA ASP A 44 15.34 8.17 3.81
C ASP A 44 15.16 7.04 4.86
N VAL A 45 13.95 6.50 5.01
CA VAL A 45 13.66 5.41 5.95
C VAL A 45 14.20 4.08 5.43
N ARG A 46 15.02 3.39 6.24
CA ARG A 46 15.63 2.11 5.86
C ARG A 46 14.68 0.92 5.99
N ASN A 47 13.83 0.90 7.00
CA ASN A 47 12.90 -0.21 7.25
C ASN A 47 11.48 0.33 7.35
N ILE A 48 10.62 -0.07 6.42
CA ILE A 48 9.25 0.42 6.31
C ILE A 48 8.31 -0.75 6.59
N THR A 49 7.46 -0.61 7.60
CA THR A 49 6.41 -1.59 7.93
C THR A 49 5.05 -0.95 7.80
N LEU A 50 4.20 -1.55 6.98
CA LEU A 50 2.84 -1.08 6.70
C LEU A 50 1.84 -2.14 7.13
N TRP A 51 0.72 -1.69 7.70
CA TRP A 51 -0.39 -2.55 8.10
C TRP A 51 -1.60 -2.22 7.21
N LEU A 52 -2.16 -3.24 6.56
CA LEU A 52 -3.17 -3.10 5.52
C LEU A 52 -4.36 -3.99 5.83
N ASP A 53 -5.54 -3.58 5.34
CA ASP A 53 -6.69 -4.47 5.30
C ASP A 53 -6.43 -5.65 4.34
N ASN A 54 -7.16 -6.74 4.56
CA ASN A 54 -7.04 -7.94 3.74
C ASN A 54 -7.97 -7.90 2.52
N CYS A 55 -8.11 -6.71 1.91
CA CYS A 55 -8.87 -6.56 0.70
C CYS A 55 -8.02 -7.01 -0.49
N SER A 56 -8.26 -8.23 -0.96
CA SER A 56 -7.44 -8.86 -1.99
C SER A 56 -7.40 -8.10 -3.32
N SER A 57 -8.49 -7.43 -3.71
CA SER A 57 -8.56 -6.67 -4.96
C SER A 57 -7.81 -5.34 -4.90
N GLN A 58 -7.62 -4.78 -3.70
CA GLN A 58 -6.96 -3.49 -3.49
C GLN A 58 -5.48 -3.68 -3.13
N ASN A 59 -5.22 -4.37 -2.02
CA ASN A 59 -3.90 -4.42 -1.39
C ASN A 59 -3.11 -5.72 -1.67
N LYS A 60 -3.68 -6.64 -2.46
CA LYS A 60 -3.02 -7.87 -2.91
C LYS A 60 -3.15 -8.05 -4.42
N ASN A 61 -2.50 -7.16 -5.15
CA ASN A 61 -2.46 -7.19 -6.61
C ASN A 61 -1.01 -7.30 -7.12
N TRP A 62 -0.82 -7.93 -8.29
CA TRP A 62 0.51 -8.16 -8.85
C TRP A 62 1.23 -6.89 -9.28
N ALA A 63 0.49 -5.82 -9.60
CA ALA A 63 1.09 -4.54 -9.96
C ALA A 63 1.79 -3.95 -8.73
N LEU A 64 1.13 -3.95 -7.56
CA LEU A 64 1.69 -3.56 -6.27
C LEU A 64 2.92 -4.39 -5.91
N PHE A 65 2.85 -5.72 -6.00
CA PHE A 65 4.00 -6.55 -5.65
C PHE A 65 5.21 -6.28 -6.56
N SER A 66 4.98 -6.15 -7.87
CA SER A 66 6.06 -5.79 -8.80
C SER A 66 6.62 -4.38 -8.54
N PHE A 67 5.75 -3.42 -8.19
CA PHE A 67 6.14 -2.06 -7.85
C PHE A 67 6.99 -2.01 -6.59
N LEU A 68 6.64 -2.78 -5.55
CA LEU A 68 7.40 -2.83 -4.30
C LEU A 68 8.81 -3.38 -4.52
N VAL A 69 8.94 -4.45 -5.32
CA VAL A 69 10.27 -4.97 -5.69
C VAL A 69 11.06 -3.94 -6.51
N TYR A 70 10.40 -3.21 -7.42
CA TYR A 70 11.06 -2.13 -8.15
C TYR A 70 11.56 -1.01 -7.24
N ILE A 71 10.66 -0.42 -6.46
CA ILE A 71 10.95 0.82 -5.72
C ILE A 71 12.03 0.57 -4.64
N VAL A 72 12.03 -0.58 -3.97
CA VAL A 72 13.06 -0.94 -2.98
C VAL A 72 14.45 -1.11 -3.61
N ASN A 73 14.50 -1.48 -4.89
CA ASN A 73 15.74 -1.62 -5.67
C ASN A 73 16.14 -0.33 -6.40
N SER A 74 15.28 0.68 -6.43
CA SER A 74 15.56 1.97 -7.05
C SER A 74 16.48 2.85 -6.17
N THR A 75 17.06 3.87 -6.79
CA THR A 75 17.78 4.95 -6.10
C THR A 75 16.85 6.01 -5.51
N SER A 76 15.54 5.92 -5.75
CA SER A 76 14.55 6.92 -5.34
C SER A 76 14.27 6.91 -3.84
N ILE A 77 14.47 5.76 -3.19
CA ILE A 77 14.35 5.60 -1.73
C ILE A 77 15.59 4.88 -1.20
N SER A 78 15.84 4.98 0.11
CA SER A 78 16.92 4.31 0.85
C SER A 78 16.45 3.07 1.60
N ALA A 79 15.17 2.67 1.45
CA ALA A 79 14.62 1.49 2.09
C ALA A 79 15.43 0.24 1.74
N GLU A 80 15.91 -0.46 2.75
CA GLU A 80 16.53 -1.79 2.68
C GLU A 80 15.45 -2.87 2.70
N THR A 81 14.38 -2.66 3.48
CA THR A 81 13.26 -3.61 3.59
C THR A 81 11.91 -2.86 3.60
N ILE A 82 10.94 -3.39 2.85
CA ILE A 82 9.53 -3.00 2.94
C ILE A 82 8.71 -4.23 3.35
N HIS A 83 7.96 -4.09 4.44
CA HIS A 83 7.14 -5.12 5.05
C HIS A 83 5.66 -4.72 5.02
N LEU A 84 4.80 -5.61 4.55
CA LEU A 84 3.34 -5.44 4.58
C LEU A 84 2.74 -6.53 5.47
N ASN A 85 1.95 -6.11 6.45
CA ASN A 85 1.14 -6.98 7.30
C ASN A 85 -0.33 -6.83 6.90
N TYR A 86 -1.03 -7.93 6.71
CA TYR A 86 -2.47 -7.94 6.42
C TYR A 86 -3.25 -8.38 7.66
N PHE A 87 -4.27 -7.62 8.04
CA PHE A 87 -5.15 -8.00 9.14
C PHE A 87 -5.98 -9.24 8.82
N GLU A 88 -6.40 -9.98 9.85
CA GLU A 88 -7.27 -11.14 9.64
C GLU A 88 -8.69 -10.70 9.24
N PRO A 89 -9.34 -11.42 8.29
CA PRO A 89 -10.74 -11.15 7.94
C PRO A 89 -11.66 -11.39 9.15
N GLY A 90 -12.58 -10.46 9.40
CA GLY A 90 -13.63 -10.62 10.43
C GLY A 90 -13.39 -9.92 11.78
N HIS A 91 -12.23 -9.30 11.99
CA HIS A 91 -11.88 -8.61 13.25
C HIS A 91 -11.33 -7.19 13.06
N THR A 92 -11.62 -6.56 11.93
CA THR A 92 -10.91 -5.34 11.50
C THR A 92 -11.61 -4.08 12.01
N PHE A 93 -11.41 -3.75 13.29
CA PHE A 93 -11.50 -2.35 13.72
C PHE A 93 -10.22 -1.66 13.28
N MET A 94 -10.24 -0.96 12.14
CA MET A 94 -9.05 -0.28 11.67
C MET A 94 -9.00 1.13 12.20
N SER A 95 -7.79 1.54 12.57
CA SER A 95 -7.55 2.93 12.97
C SER A 95 -7.90 3.93 11.84
N ALA A 96 -7.91 3.46 10.59
CA ALA A 96 -8.38 4.16 9.40
C ALA A 96 -9.89 4.45 9.42
N ASP A 97 -10.71 3.55 9.94
CA ASP A 97 -12.17 3.76 10.04
C ASP A 97 -12.47 4.90 11.01
N SER A 98 -11.74 4.96 12.13
CA SER A 98 -11.83 6.07 13.07
C SER A 98 -11.40 7.40 12.43
N PHE A 99 -10.37 7.40 11.59
CA PHE A 99 -9.96 8.59 10.87
C PHE A 99 -10.98 9.03 9.82
N HIS A 100 -11.53 8.10 9.03
CA HIS A 100 -12.60 8.41 8.07
C HIS A 100 -13.81 9.05 8.75
N HIS A 101 -14.20 8.53 9.91
CA HIS A 101 -15.27 9.12 10.71
C HIS A 101 -14.93 10.56 11.12
N GLN A 102 -13.70 10.82 11.58
CA GLN A 102 -13.27 12.17 11.96
C GLN A 102 -13.22 13.14 10.77
N VAL A 103 -12.83 12.68 9.58
CA VAL A 103 -12.89 13.48 8.35
C VAL A 103 -14.35 13.79 7.98
N GLU A 104 -15.25 12.81 8.06
CA GLU A 104 -16.67 13.00 7.81
C GLU A 104 -17.30 14.03 8.77
N GLU A 105 -16.98 13.93 10.06
CA GLU A 105 -17.39 14.93 11.04
C GLU A 105 -16.82 16.32 10.72
N SER A 106 -15.55 16.39 10.31
CA SER A 106 -14.91 17.65 9.93
C SER A 106 -15.61 18.29 8.73
N LEU A 107 -15.95 17.52 7.71
CA LEU A 107 -16.71 17.97 6.54
C LEU A 107 -18.11 18.46 6.94
N LYS A 108 -18.80 17.73 7.83
CA LYS A 108 -20.12 18.15 8.37
C LYS A 108 -20.03 19.47 9.12
N ARG A 109 -18.98 19.68 9.92
CA ARG A 109 -18.74 20.94 10.65
C ARG A 109 -18.38 22.11 9.73
N GLN A 110 -17.69 21.84 8.62
CA GLN A 110 -17.36 22.86 7.62
C GLN A 110 -18.60 23.36 6.86
N VAL A 111 -19.70 22.58 6.85
CA VAL A 111 -21.01 22.85 6.22
C VAL A 111 -20.96 22.88 4.68
N LYS A 112 -19.97 23.55 4.09
CA LYS A 112 -19.81 23.73 2.64
C LYS A 112 -18.40 23.35 2.21
N THR A 113 -18.31 22.49 1.19
CA THR A 113 -17.07 22.12 0.52
C THR A 113 -17.28 22.36 -0.97
N TYR A 114 -16.67 23.41 -1.52
CA TYR A 114 -16.92 23.82 -2.91
C TYR A 114 -15.83 23.37 -3.87
N ASP A 115 -14.60 23.32 -3.39
CA ASP A 115 -13.45 22.92 -4.18
C ASP A 115 -12.55 21.93 -3.42
N PHE A 116 -11.46 21.53 -4.08
CA PHE A 116 -10.51 20.59 -3.50
C PHE A 116 -9.71 21.20 -2.34
N ALA A 117 -9.46 22.51 -2.35
CA ALA A 117 -8.74 23.18 -1.26
C ALA A 117 -9.60 23.22 0.01
N ASP A 118 -10.92 23.38 -0.12
CA ASP A 118 -11.87 23.26 0.97
C ASP A 118 -11.92 21.83 1.52
N PHE A 119 -11.80 20.83 0.65
CA PHE A 119 -11.70 19.44 1.08
C PHE A 119 -10.40 19.18 1.85
N GLU A 120 -9.26 19.65 1.34
CA GLU A 120 -7.97 19.57 2.05
C GLU A 120 -8.04 20.24 3.42
N LYS A 121 -8.66 21.43 3.54
CA LYS A 121 -8.86 22.08 4.85
C LYS A 121 -9.65 21.20 5.81
N ALA A 122 -10.75 20.59 5.35
CA ALA A 122 -11.57 19.71 6.18
C ALA A 122 -10.78 18.48 6.66
N VAL A 123 -9.99 17.87 5.77
CA VAL A 123 -9.11 16.75 6.13
C VAL A 123 -8.04 17.20 7.13
N GLN A 124 -7.45 18.38 6.93
CA GLN A 124 -6.38 18.92 7.77
C GLN A 124 -6.89 19.22 9.19
N SER A 125 -8.14 19.70 9.33
CA SER A 125 -8.76 19.99 10.62
C SER A 125 -9.29 18.75 11.35
N SER A 126 -9.32 17.59 10.70
CA SER A 126 -9.64 16.31 11.35
C SER A 126 -8.51 15.89 12.32
N ASN A 127 -8.75 14.90 13.18
CA ASN A 127 -7.77 14.42 14.18
C ASN A 127 -7.06 15.55 14.98
N LYS A 128 -7.82 16.60 15.32
CA LYS A 128 -7.33 17.78 16.04
C LYS A 128 -6.16 18.49 15.34
N GLY A 129 -6.10 18.47 14.00
CA GLY A 129 -5.01 19.09 13.25
C GLY A 129 -3.77 18.21 13.06
N ASN A 130 -3.73 17.02 13.67
CA ASN A 130 -2.59 16.10 13.58
C ASN A 130 -2.65 15.22 12.33
N VAL A 131 -2.80 15.87 11.18
CA VAL A 131 -2.87 15.24 9.86
C VAL A 131 -1.81 15.88 8.99
N GLN A 132 -1.10 15.09 8.19
CA GLN A 132 -0.23 15.62 7.15
C GLN A 132 -0.87 15.35 5.80
N ILE A 133 -1.19 16.41 5.07
CA ILE A 133 -1.78 16.29 3.73
C ILE A 133 -0.68 16.31 2.69
N LYS A 134 -0.70 15.31 1.82
CA LYS A 134 0.09 15.27 0.60
C LYS A 134 -0.83 15.43 -0.61
N SER A 135 -0.96 16.67 -1.08
CA SER A 135 -1.65 16.97 -2.34
C SER A 135 -0.88 16.39 -3.52
N MET A 136 -1.58 15.68 -4.41
CA MET A 136 -0.99 15.09 -5.63
C MET A 136 -1.40 15.89 -6.85
N LYS A 137 -0.44 16.18 -7.73
CA LYS A 137 -0.64 16.86 -9.02
C LYS A 137 -0.82 15.83 -10.13
N LEU A 138 -1.35 16.25 -11.28
CA LEU A 138 -1.53 15.40 -12.46
C LEU A 138 -0.23 14.67 -12.89
N ASN A 139 0.92 15.31 -12.73
CA ASN A 139 2.21 14.72 -13.07
C ASN A 139 2.68 13.64 -12.09
N ASP A 140 2.08 13.56 -10.90
CA ASP A 140 2.38 12.49 -9.93
C ASP A 140 1.70 11.17 -10.34
N PHE A 141 0.75 11.20 -11.28
CA PHE A 141 0.04 10.02 -11.78
C PHE A 141 0.92 9.24 -12.77
N GLN A 142 1.68 8.28 -12.26
CA GLN A 142 2.44 7.31 -13.04
C GLN A 142 1.66 6.02 -13.29
N LEU A 143 1.71 5.52 -14.53
CA LEU A 143 1.07 4.27 -14.90
C LEU A 143 2.04 3.08 -14.72
N TRP A 144 1.84 2.31 -13.66
CA TRP A 144 2.61 1.07 -13.44
C TRP A 144 1.89 -0.13 -14.05
N LYS A 145 2.57 -0.88 -14.90
CA LYS A 145 2.07 -2.16 -15.43
C LYS A 145 2.59 -3.30 -14.57
N SER A 146 1.79 -4.34 -14.40
CA SER A 146 2.26 -5.51 -13.68
C SER A 146 3.36 -6.25 -14.45
N LEU A 147 4.47 -6.53 -13.78
CA LEU A 147 5.64 -7.20 -14.36
C LEU A 147 5.75 -8.68 -13.97
N HIS A 148 4.61 -9.31 -13.64
CA HIS A 148 4.59 -10.71 -13.23
C HIS A 148 4.55 -11.67 -14.42
N SER A 149 5.16 -12.84 -14.25
CA SER A 149 5.10 -13.95 -15.20
C SER A 149 3.98 -14.91 -14.80
N VAL A 150 2.90 -14.94 -15.58
CA VAL A 150 1.79 -15.90 -15.40
C VAL A 150 2.30 -17.35 -15.39
N SER A 151 3.27 -17.66 -16.26
CA SER A 151 3.86 -19.00 -16.34
C SER A 151 4.64 -19.39 -15.07
N LYS A 152 5.40 -18.45 -14.47
CA LYS A 152 6.12 -18.73 -13.22
C LYS A 152 5.15 -18.97 -12.05
N ILE A 153 4.06 -18.20 -11.99
CA ILE A 153 3.04 -18.36 -10.94
C ILE A 153 2.33 -19.71 -11.07
N LYS A 154 1.93 -20.11 -12.29
CA LYS A 154 1.25 -21.39 -12.53
C LYS A 154 2.13 -22.62 -12.23
N LYS A 155 3.46 -22.46 -12.32
CA LYS A 155 4.43 -23.54 -12.03
C LYS A 155 4.78 -23.68 -10.55
N GLN A 156 4.23 -22.83 -9.68
CA GLN A 156 4.43 -22.97 -8.24
C GLN A 156 3.66 -24.18 -7.71
N ASP A 157 4.36 -25.04 -6.99
CA ASP A 157 3.80 -26.16 -6.27
C ASP A 157 4.18 -26.04 -4.77
N PRO A 158 3.22 -25.88 -3.84
CA PRO A 158 1.78 -25.81 -4.05
C PRO A 158 1.31 -24.51 -4.71
N SER A 159 0.13 -24.57 -5.35
CA SER A 159 -0.49 -23.43 -6.04
C SER A 159 -0.52 -22.16 -5.18
N PHE A 160 0.06 -21.08 -5.70
CA PHE A 160 0.14 -19.80 -5.01
C PHE A 160 -1.22 -19.07 -5.02
N THR A 161 -1.76 -18.82 -3.83
CA THR A 161 -3.02 -18.08 -3.65
C THR A 161 -2.77 -16.77 -2.90
N MET A 162 -2.97 -15.63 -3.58
CA MET A 162 -2.71 -14.31 -3.02
C MET A 162 -3.59 -13.98 -1.80
N SER A 163 -4.86 -14.38 -1.83
CA SER A 163 -5.81 -14.07 -0.74
C SER A 163 -5.34 -14.60 0.62
N LYS A 164 -4.56 -15.69 0.64
CA LYS A 164 -4.07 -16.35 1.86
C LYS A 164 -2.79 -15.73 2.44
N ILE A 165 -2.22 -14.70 1.81
CA ILE A 165 -1.01 -14.05 2.33
C ILE A 165 -1.32 -13.27 3.60
N THR A 166 -0.58 -13.47 4.68
CA THR A 166 -0.72 -12.70 5.93
C THR A 166 0.37 -11.64 6.06
N GLU A 167 1.57 -11.96 5.60
CA GLU A 167 2.73 -11.05 5.62
C GLU A 167 3.45 -11.11 4.26
N LEU A 168 3.97 -9.98 3.83
CA LEU A 168 4.77 -9.83 2.62
C LEU A 168 5.99 -8.96 2.90
N MET A 169 7.13 -9.35 2.35
CA MET A 169 8.38 -8.61 2.50
C MET A 169 9.13 -8.56 1.17
N VAL A 170 9.71 -7.40 0.86
CA VAL A 170 10.67 -7.21 -0.22
C VAL A 170 11.93 -6.54 0.33
N LYS A 171 13.07 -6.88 -0.26
CA LYS A 171 14.39 -6.43 0.18
C LYS A 171 15.16 -5.79 -0.96
N ARG A 172 15.97 -4.78 -0.63
CA ARG A 172 16.91 -4.16 -1.57
C ARG A 172 17.93 -5.19 -2.04
N THR A 173 18.38 -5.05 -3.28
CA THR A 173 19.25 -5.97 -4.04
C THR A 173 18.62 -7.30 -4.42
N GLU A 174 17.39 -7.58 -3.98
CA GLU A 174 16.68 -8.81 -4.27
C GLU A 174 15.49 -8.57 -5.21
N PHE A 175 15.42 -9.31 -6.31
CA PHE A 175 14.32 -9.25 -7.28
C PHE A 175 13.28 -10.35 -7.04
N VAL A 176 13.00 -10.61 -5.77
CA VAL A 176 12.06 -11.63 -5.31
C VAL A 176 11.17 -11.07 -4.21
N MET A 177 10.06 -11.75 -3.96
CA MET A 177 9.18 -11.47 -2.84
C MET A 177 9.30 -12.57 -1.80
N TYR A 178 9.20 -12.20 -0.54
CA TYR A 178 9.02 -13.11 0.59
C TYR A 178 7.58 -12.99 1.09
N TYR A 179 6.96 -14.12 1.44
CA TYR A 179 5.59 -14.12 1.96
C TYR A 179 5.38 -15.21 3.00
N LYS A 180 4.39 -14.99 3.86
CA LYS A 180 3.83 -15.99 4.79
C LYS A 180 2.33 -16.12 4.59
N ARG A 181 1.77 -17.28 4.99
CA ARG A 181 0.32 -17.52 5.02
C ARG A 181 -0.24 -17.67 6.43
N ASN A 182 0.63 -17.76 7.42
CA ASN A 182 0.33 -17.74 8.85
C ASN A 182 1.47 -17.01 9.54
N PHE A 183 1.21 -16.35 10.67
CA PHE A 183 2.22 -15.58 11.41
C PHE A 183 3.39 -16.44 11.90
N GLU A 184 3.12 -17.71 12.18
CA GLU A 184 4.10 -18.71 12.65
C GLU A 184 4.84 -19.44 11.52
N GLU A 185 4.42 -19.28 10.24
CA GLU A 185 5.12 -19.94 9.12
C GLU A 185 6.49 -19.28 8.86
N GLU A 186 7.45 -20.10 8.41
CA GLU A 186 8.70 -19.60 7.86
C GLU A 186 8.48 -18.84 6.53
N TRP A 187 9.39 -17.90 6.25
CA TRP A 187 9.34 -17.09 5.03
C TRP A 187 9.52 -17.92 3.77
N LYS A 188 8.52 -17.89 2.89
CA LYS A 188 8.59 -18.51 1.56
C LYS A 188 9.04 -17.48 0.54
N LYS A 189 9.98 -17.87 -0.32
CA LYS A 189 10.51 -17.03 -1.41
C LYS A 189 9.74 -17.29 -2.70
N LEU A 190 9.35 -16.22 -3.40
CA LEU A 190 8.69 -16.27 -4.70
C LEU A 190 9.43 -15.41 -5.73
N ASP A 191 9.96 -16.05 -6.76
CA ASP A 191 10.33 -15.39 -8.02
C ASP A 191 9.13 -15.39 -8.97
N PHE A 192 8.47 -14.22 -9.08
CA PHE A 192 7.31 -14.03 -9.93
C PHE A 192 7.55 -13.07 -11.09
N LEU A 193 8.71 -12.42 -11.19
CA LEU A 193 8.97 -11.37 -12.18
C LEU A 193 9.30 -11.95 -13.56
N LEU A 194 9.01 -11.19 -14.61
CA LEU A 194 9.40 -11.55 -15.98
C LEU A 194 10.94 -11.59 -16.11
N LYS A 195 11.48 -12.51 -16.93
CA LYS A 195 12.94 -12.68 -17.11
C LYS A 195 13.63 -11.49 -17.81
N LYS A 196 12.88 -10.63 -18.51
CA LYS A 196 13.40 -9.51 -19.31
C LYS A 196 13.05 -8.16 -18.68
N THR A 197 13.46 -7.95 -17.43
CA THR A 197 13.30 -6.64 -16.79
C THR A 197 14.68 -6.02 -16.69
N TYR A 198 15.03 -5.20 -17.67
CA TYR A 198 16.11 -4.22 -17.53
C TYR A 198 15.51 -3.09 -16.67
N TRP A 199 16.09 -2.87 -15.49
CA TRP A 199 15.66 -1.85 -14.53
C TRP A 199 16.43 -0.56 -14.74
#